data_AF-A0AAJ0XAY1-F1
#
_entry.id   AF-A0AAJ0XAY1-F1
#
_cell.length_a   1.000
_cell.length_b   1.000
_cell.length_c   1.000
_cell.angle_alpha   90.00
_cell.angle_beta   90.00
_cell.angle_gamma   90.00
#
_symmetry.space_group_name_H-M   'P 1'
#
loop_
_entity.id
_entity.type
_entity.pdbx_description
1 polymer ?
#
loop_
_entity_poly.entity_id
_entity_poly.type
_entity_poly.pdbx_seq_one_letter_code
_entity_poly.pdbx_strand_id
1 'polypeptide(L)'
;MSVALELYEQLSDAADDQARFQLIAHAIGRLEEAWPRASEVATAHDVRESELRLQKEIEEVRKEIEVVRGENKDMELRLQKELKQVELNLRKEIESLRGESTKELEALRGELTKEFEALRGGLTKEIEVVRGGLTKEIEVVRGENKDMELRLQKEIKQVELQVQEVRVEVQEARVEIKATEASLRTAIHRQTLWLVGAVGAVVGFIRMLEWLFP
;
A
#
# COMPACT_ATOMS: atom_id res chain seq x y z
N MET A 1 -26.98 83.79 -58.23
CA MET A 1 -27.61 84.10 -59.53
C MET A 1 -26.96 83.22 -60.58
N SER A 2 -27.66 82.81 -61.65
CA SER A 2 -27.02 82.00 -62.70
C SER A 2 -26.07 82.86 -63.52
N VAL A 3 -24.96 82.30 -64.02
CA VAL A 3 -24.00 83.02 -64.89
C VAL A 3 -24.72 83.68 -66.08
N ALA A 4 -25.79 83.04 -66.57
CA ALA A 4 -26.66 83.56 -67.61
C ALA A 4 -27.50 84.78 -67.18
N LEU A 5 -28.02 84.80 -65.95
CA LEU A 5 -28.76 85.95 -65.41
C LEU A 5 -27.83 87.14 -65.16
N GLU A 6 -26.65 86.90 -64.57
CA GLU A 6 -25.65 87.96 -64.32
C GLU A 6 -25.15 88.58 -65.62
N LEU A 7 -24.93 87.76 -66.66
CA LEU A 7 -24.55 88.25 -67.99
C LEU A 7 -25.66 89.08 -68.63
N TYR A 8 -26.93 88.67 -68.49
CA TYR A 8 -28.06 89.41 -69.06
C TYR A 8 -28.17 90.83 -68.48
N GLU A 9 -28.10 90.97 -67.15
CA GLU A 9 -28.14 92.29 -66.49
C GLU A 9 -26.95 93.17 -66.89
N GLN A 10 -25.75 92.60 -66.98
CA GLN A 10 -24.55 93.34 -67.38
C GLN A 10 -24.59 93.80 -68.85
N LEU A 11 -25.24 93.03 -69.73
CA LEU A 11 -25.40 93.39 -71.14
C LEU A 11 -26.45 94.47 -71.39
N SER A 12 -27.50 94.53 -70.56
CA SER A 12 -28.52 95.59 -70.65
C SER A 12 -27.99 96.96 -70.25
N ASP A 13 -27.04 97.01 -69.32
CA ASP A 13 -26.45 98.26 -68.80
C ASP A 13 -25.19 98.72 -69.56
N ALA A 14 -24.71 97.93 -70.53
CA ALA A 14 -23.51 98.24 -71.30
C ALA A 14 -23.73 99.40 -72.30
N ALA A 15 -22.81 100.38 -72.27
CA ALA A 15 -22.90 101.64 -73.02
C ALA A 15 -22.66 101.51 -74.53
N ASP A 16 -21.90 100.49 -74.96
CA ASP A 16 -21.56 100.24 -76.35
C ASP A 16 -21.39 98.73 -76.64
N ASP A 17 -21.32 98.38 -77.92
CA ASP A 17 -21.18 96.99 -78.34
C ASP A 17 -19.83 96.38 -77.91
N GLN A 18 -18.79 97.20 -77.77
CA GLN A 18 -17.48 96.74 -77.31
C GLN A 18 -17.53 96.24 -75.85
N ALA A 19 -18.20 96.96 -74.95
CA ALA A 19 -18.41 96.53 -73.58
C ALA A 19 -19.25 95.23 -73.53
N ARG A 20 -20.27 95.11 -74.39
CA ARG A 20 -21.07 93.87 -74.50
C ARG A 20 -20.23 92.67 -74.92
N PHE A 21 -19.36 92.83 -75.91
CA PHE A 21 -18.47 91.75 -76.35
C PHE A 21 -17.50 91.30 -75.25
N GLN A 22 -16.96 92.23 -74.46
CA GLN A 22 -16.09 91.90 -73.33
C GLN A 22 -16.84 91.12 -72.24
N LEU A 23 -18.07 91.51 -71.93
CA LEU A 23 -18.90 90.80 -70.95
C LEU A 23 -19.24 89.38 -71.42
N ILE A 24 -19.56 89.19 -72.70
CA ILE A 24 -19.78 87.86 -73.29
C ILE A 24 -18.50 87.01 -73.20
N ALA A 25 -17.35 87.57 -73.58
CA ALA A 25 -16.07 86.86 -73.52
C ALA A 25 -15.70 86.44 -72.08
N HIS A 26 -15.89 87.34 -71.11
CA HIS A 26 -15.63 87.05 -69.70
C HIS A 26 -16.61 86.01 -69.11
N ALA A 27 -17.89 86.05 -69.49
CA ALA A 27 -18.86 85.05 -69.07
C ALA A 27 -18.59 83.68 -69.71
N ILE A 28 -18.15 83.61 -70.97
CA ILE A 28 -17.70 82.38 -71.62
C ILE A 28 -16.49 81.81 -70.88
N GLY A 29 -15.49 82.63 -70.54
CA GLY A 29 -14.31 82.18 -69.78
C GLY A 29 -14.66 81.60 -68.41
N ARG A 30 -15.54 82.26 -67.64
CA ARG A 30 -16.05 81.71 -66.36
C ARG A 30 -16.80 80.39 -66.54
N LEU A 31 -17.54 80.23 -67.63
CA LEU A 31 -18.29 79.02 -67.94
C LEU A 31 -17.36 77.88 -68.36
N GLU A 32 -16.29 78.18 -69.09
CA GLU A 32 -15.21 77.23 -69.43
C GLU A 32 -14.39 76.78 -68.22
N GLU A 33 -14.16 77.66 -67.22
CA GLU A 33 -13.49 77.30 -65.96
C GLU A 33 -14.35 76.44 -65.04
N ALA A 34 -15.68 76.62 -65.08
CA ALA A 34 -16.63 75.88 -64.25
C ALA A 34 -17.02 74.52 -64.85
N TRP A 35 -16.81 74.30 -66.15
CA TRP A 35 -17.10 73.03 -66.81
C TRP A 35 -15.89 72.09 -66.74
N PRO A 36 -16.04 70.86 -66.24
CA PRO A 36 -14.98 69.87 -66.34
C PRO A 36 -14.51 69.75 -67.79
N ARG A 37 -13.21 69.66 -68.01
CA ARG A 37 -12.70 69.49 -69.38
C ARG A 37 -13.28 68.21 -69.96
N ALA A 38 -13.61 68.21 -71.25
CA ALA A 38 -14.22 67.04 -71.90
C ALA A 38 -13.37 65.75 -71.76
N SER A 39 -12.05 65.89 -71.52
CA SER A 39 -11.13 64.78 -71.22
C SER A 39 -11.21 64.23 -69.80
N GLU A 40 -11.86 64.93 -68.87
CA GLU A 40 -12.00 64.57 -67.45
C GLU A 40 -13.35 63.92 -67.15
N VAL A 41 -14.27 63.92 -68.12
CA VAL A 41 -15.59 63.31 -67.98
C VAL A 41 -15.63 62.01 -68.78
N ALA A 42 -15.93 60.90 -68.11
CA ALA A 42 -16.13 59.63 -68.77
C ALA A 42 -17.24 59.75 -69.83
N THR A 43 -16.93 59.33 -71.04
CA THR A 43 -17.91 59.26 -72.13
C THR A 43 -18.81 58.04 -71.93
N ALA A 44 -19.94 58.00 -72.65
CA ALA A 44 -20.80 56.82 -72.67
C ALA A 44 -20.06 55.55 -73.15
N HIS A 45 -19.02 55.71 -73.98
CA HIS A 45 -18.17 54.62 -74.40
C HIS A 45 -17.32 54.07 -73.23
N ASP A 46 -16.67 54.96 -72.46
CA ASP A 46 -15.82 54.57 -71.32
C ASP A 46 -16.62 53.84 -70.23
N VAL A 47 -17.85 54.31 -69.99
CA VAL A 47 -18.79 53.64 -69.07
C VAL A 47 -19.16 52.25 -69.60
N ARG A 48 -19.45 52.11 -70.89
CA ARG A 48 -19.81 50.82 -71.49
C ARG A 48 -18.65 49.82 -71.51
N GLU A 49 -17.43 50.30 -71.77
CA GLU A 49 -16.24 49.46 -71.71
C GLU A 49 -15.97 48.95 -70.29
N SER A 50 -16.06 49.83 -69.29
CA SER A 50 -15.91 49.44 -67.89
C SER A 50 -17.01 48.49 -67.42
N GLU A 51 -18.27 48.68 -67.85
CA GLU A 51 -19.37 47.74 -67.60
C GLU A 51 -19.06 46.35 -68.17
N LEU A 52 -18.61 46.27 -69.43
CA LEU A 52 -18.25 45.00 -70.06
C LEU A 52 -17.07 44.32 -69.35
N ARG A 53 -16.07 45.11 -68.89
CA ARG A 53 -14.95 44.58 -68.11
C ARG A 53 -15.40 44.01 -66.77
N LEU A 54 -16.22 44.76 -66.04
CA LEU A 54 -16.80 44.31 -64.77
C LEU A 54 -17.69 43.08 -64.95
N GLN A 55 -18.47 42.98 -66.02
CA GLN A 55 -19.26 41.78 -66.31
C GLN A 55 -18.38 40.55 -66.51
N LYS A 56 -17.22 40.69 -67.19
CA LYS A 56 -16.24 39.60 -67.33
C LYS A 56 -15.61 39.23 -65.99
N GLU A 57 -15.15 40.21 -65.22
CA GLU A 57 -14.56 40.00 -63.89
C GLU A 57 -15.57 39.29 -62.94
N ILE A 58 -16.85 39.71 -62.96
CA ILE A 58 -17.92 39.06 -62.17
C ILE A 58 -18.12 37.61 -62.61
N GLU A 59 -18.10 37.32 -63.91
CA GLU A 59 -18.26 35.98 -64.44
C GLU A 59 -17.06 35.07 -64.09
N GLU A 60 -15.84 35.62 -64.13
CA GLU A 60 -14.63 34.92 -63.69
C GLU A 60 -14.70 34.59 -62.19
N VAL A 61 -15.04 35.57 -61.35
CA VAL A 61 -15.21 35.36 -59.90
C VAL A 61 -16.30 34.33 -59.60
N ARG A 62 -17.40 34.30 -60.37
CA ARG A 62 -18.45 33.28 -60.22
C ARG A 62 -17.94 31.87 -60.49
N LYS A 63 -17.12 31.70 -61.52
CA LYS A 63 -16.49 30.40 -61.85
C LYS A 63 -15.52 29.98 -60.74
N GLU A 64 -14.70 30.89 -60.24
CA GLU A 64 -13.81 30.60 -59.11
C GLU A 64 -14.59 30.18 -57.85
N ILE A 65 -15.70 30.87 -57.54
CA ILE A 65 -16.59 30.50 -56.43
C ILE A 65 -17.17 29.10 -56.62
N GLU A 66 -17.56 28.72 -57.84
CA GLU A 66 -18.08 27.38 -58.13
C GLU A 66 -17.02 26.31 -57.91
N VAL A 67 -15.79 26.54 -58.39
CA VAL A 67 -14.64 25.64 -58.17
C VAL A 67 -14.36 25.48 -56.67
N VAL A 68 -14.23 26.58 -55.93
CA VAL A 68 -13.96 26.55 -54.48
C VAL A 68 -15.08 25.83 -53.72
N ARG A 69 -16.35 26.00 -54.12
CA ARG A 69 -17.47 25.23 -53.52
C ARG A 69 -17.35 23.73 -53.80
N GLY A 70 -16.94 23.35 -55.00
CA GLY A 70 -16.67 21.96 -55.35
C GLY A 70 -15.57 21.36 -54.49
N GLU A 71 -14.42 22.05 -54.41
CA GLU A 71 -13.28 21.64 -53.58
C GLU A 71 -13.62 21.53 -52.10
N ASN A 72 -14.39 22.49 -51.56
CA ASN A 72 -14.86 22.45 -50.18
C ASN A 72 -15.76 21.23 -49.92
N LYS A 73 -16.68 20.92 -50.84
CA LYS A 73 -17.55 19.75 -50.71
C LYS A 73 -16.76 18.44 -50.76
N ASP A 74 -15.77 18.36 -51.64
CA ASP A 74 -14.89 17.20 -51.73
C ASP A 74 -14.02 17.04 -50.48
N MET A 75 -13.50 18.14 -49.92
CA MET A 75 -12.78 18.13 -48.65
C MET A 75 -13.66 17.68 -47.49
N GLU A 76 -14.89 18.21 -47.37
CA GLU A 76 -15.85 17.77 -46.35
C GLU A 76 -16.11 16.26 -46.43
N LEU A 77 -16.33 15.73 -47.64
CA LEU A 77 -16.56 14.30 -47.84
C LEU A 77 -15.33 13.45 -47.48
N ARG A 78 -14.12 13.94 -47.77
CA ARG A 78 -12.87 13.26 -47.36
C ARG A 78 -12.71 13.25 -45.85
N LEU A 79 -12.88 14.40 -45.20
CA LEU A 79 -12.79 14.53 -43.74
C LEU A 79 -13.83 13.67 -43.03
N GLN A 80 -15.06 13.59 -43.55
CA GLN A 80 -16.08 12.68 -42.99
C GLN A 80 -15.67 11.20 -43.08
N LYS A 81 -15.01 10.79 -44.17
CA LYS A 81 -14.50 9.41 -44.31
C LYS A 81 -13.34 9.16 -43.35
N GLU A 82 -12.40 10.09 -43.26
CA GLU A 82 -11.26 10.00 -42.34
C GLU A 82 -11.71 9.95 -40.88
N LEU A 83 -12.66 10.81 -40.47
CA LEU A 83 -13.24 10.78 -39.13
C LEU A 83 -13.88 9.43 -38.81
N LYS A 84 -14.71 8.89 -39.72
CA LYS A 84 -15.29 7.55 -39.54
C LYS A 84 -14.23 6.46 -39.43
N GLN A 85 -13.15 6.56 -40.21
CA GLN A 85 -12.07 5.59 -40.15
C GLN A 85 -11.31 5.65 -38.82
N VAL A 86 -11.03 6.86 -38.33
CA VAL A 86 -10.41 7.08 -37.02
C VAL A 86 -11.30 6.54 -35.91
N GLU A 87 -12.61 6.83 -35.93
CA GLU A 87 -13.56 6.29 -34.95
C GLU A 87 -13.60 4.75 -34.93
N LEU A 88 -13.58 4.12 -36.10
CA LEU A 88 -13.56 2.66 -36.22
C LEU A 88 -12.25 2.07 -35.68
N ASN A 89 -11.12 2.70 -35.98
CA ASN A 89 -9.81 2.26 -35.50
C ASN A 89 -9.73 2.37 -33.97
N LEU A 90 -10.14 3.51 -33.40
CA LEU A 90 -10.18 3.73 -31.96
C LEU A 90 -11.10 2.73 -31.25
N ARG A 91 -12.27 2.42 -31.83
CA ARG A 91 -13.16 1.38 -31.27
C ARG A 91 -12.48 0.02 -31.22
N LYS A 92 -11.77 -0.38 -32.28
CA LYS A 92 -11.03 -1.65 -32.33
C LYS A 92 -9.89 -1.69 -31.31
N GLU A 93 -9.11 -0.61 -31.20
CA GLU A 93 -8.03 -0.52 -30.22
C GLU A 93 -8.57 -0.61 -28.78
N ILE A 94 -9.66 0.09 -28.47
CA ILE A 94 -10.31 0.02 -27.15
C ILE A 94 -10.80 -1.40 -26.86
N GLU A 95 -11.39 -2.09 -27.84
CA GLU A 95 -11.85 -3.47 -27.67
C GLU A 95 -10.68 -4.45 -27.47
N SER A 96 -9.59 -4.30 -28.23
CA SER A 96 -8.36 -5.09 -28.05
C SER A 96 -7.78 -4.90 -26.66
N LEU A 97 -7.58 -3.66 -26.23
CA LEU A 97 -7.04 -3.33 -24.91
C LEU A 97 -7.89 -3.88 -23.78
N ARG A 98 -9.22 -3.81 -23.89
CA ARG A 98 -10.14 -4.41 -22.92
C ARG A 98 -9.99 -5.93 -22.88
N GLY A 99 -9.87 -6.58 -24.03
CA GLY A 99 -9.67 -8.03 -24.12
C GLY A 99 -8.35 -8.46 -23.50
N GLU A 100 -7.27 -7.74 -23.78
CA GLU A 100 -5.94 -7.96 -23.21
C GLU A 100 -5.95 -7.78 -21.69
N SER A 101 -6.47 -6.65 -21.19
CA SER A 101 -6.59 -6.40 -19.75
C SER A 101 -7.42 -7.48 -19.03
N THR A 102 -8.48 -7.98 -19.68
CA THR A 102 -9.31 -9.05 -19.10
C THR A 102 -8.52 -10.35 -18.96
N LYS A 103 -7.76 -10.73 -19.99
CA LYS A 103 -6.90 -11.93 -19.96
C LYS A 103 -5.80 -11.81 -18.91
N GLU A 104 -5.17 -10.65 -18.78
CA GLU A 104 -4.15 -10.40 -17.75
C GLU A 104 -4.73 -10.53 -16.33
N LEU A 105 -5.92 -9.97 -16.09
CA LEU A 105 -6.62 -10.12 -14.80
C LEU A 105 -6.96 -11.58 -14.48
N GLU A 106 -7.44 -12.35 -15.47
CA GLU A 106 -7.72 -13.78 -15.29
C GLU A 106 -6.44 -14.58 -15.00
N ALA A 107 -5.35 -14.29 -15.70
CA ALA A 107 -4.06 -14.93 -15.48
C ALA A 107 -3.54 -14.66 -14.06
N LEU A 108 -3.50 -13.39 -13.62
CA LEU A 108 -3.09 -13.00 -12.27
C LEU A 108 -3.94 -13.66 -11.19
N ARG A 109 -5.27 -13.74 -11.41
CA ARG A 109 -6.17 -14.42 -10.47
C ARG A 109 -5.87 -15.91 -10.38
N GLY A 110 -5.56 -16.55 -11.51
CA GLY A 110 -5.16 -17.95 -11.56
C GLY A 110 -3.86 -18.21 -10.83
N GLU A 111 -2.85 -17.35 -11.02
CA GLU A 111 -1.56 -17.42 -10.32
C GLU A 111 -1.72 -17.28 -8.81
N LEU A 112 -2.45 -16.25 -8.36
CA LEU A 112 -2.72 -16.04 -6.93
C LEU A 112 -3.43 -17.24 -6.31
N THR A 113 -4.38 -17.85 -7.02
CA THR A 113 -5.09 -19.05 -6.52
C THR A 113 -4.11 -20.22 -6.31
N LYS A 114 -3.20 -20.45 -7.26
CA LYS A 114 -2.17 -21.51 -7.14
C LYS A 114 -1.21 -21.23 -5.97
N GLU A 115 -0.79 -19.98 -5.80
CA GLU A 115 0.07 -19.59 -4.67
C GLU A 115 -0.62 -19.82 -3.33
N PHE A 116 -1.89 -19.45 -3.21
CA PHE A 116 -2.69 -19.70 -2.00
C PHE A 116 -2.81 -21.20 -1.69
N GLU A 117 -3.08 -22.03 -2.70
CA GLU A 117 -3.14 -23.49 -2.54
C GLU A 117 -1.79 -24.07 -2.09
N ALA A 118 -0.69 -23.62 -2.70
CA ALA A 118 0.65 -24.04 -2.35
C ALA A 118 1.01 -23.66 -0.90
N LEU A 119 0.73 -22.43 -0.49
CA LEU A 119 0.94 -21.96 0.88
C LEU A 119 0.12 -22.77 1.89
N ARG A 120 -1.16 -23.02 1.59
CA ARG A 120 -2.03 -23.83 2.45
C ARG A 120 -1.53 -25.27 2.59
N GLY A 121 -1.08 -25.88 1.49
CA GLY A 121 -0.50 -27.22 1.48
C GLY A 121 0.81 -27.28 2.27
N GLY A 122 1.68 -26.27 2.11
CA GLY A 122 2.92 -26.13 2.88
C GLY A 122 2.66 -26.04 4.38
N LEU A 123 1.77 -25.14 4.81
CA LEU A 123 1.40 -24.95 6.21
C LEU A 123 0.82 -26.24 6.83
N THR A 124 0.00 -26.97 6.07
CA THR A 124 -0.58 -28.24 6.54
C THR A 124 0.52 -29.27 6.83
N LYS A 125 1.50 -29.40 5.93
CA LYS A 125 2.65 -30.30 6.13
C LYS A 125 3.50 -29.88 7.33
N GLU A 126 3.78 -28.59 7.49
CA GLU A 126 4.53 -28.08 8.64
C GLU A 126 3.82 -28.41 9.97
N ILE A 127 2.50 -28.21 10.03
CA ILE A 127 1.70 -28.57 11.21
C ILE A 127 1.76 -30.08 11.50
N GLU A 128 1.68 -30.93 10.47
CA GLU A 128 1.82 -32.39 10.64
C GLU A 128 3.20 -32.79 11.18
N VAL A 129 4.27 -32.18 10.65
CA VAL A 129 5.63 -32.41 11.13
C VAL A 129 5.77 -32.01 12.61
N VAL A 130 5.28 -30.83 12.98
CA VAL A 130 5.33 -30.36 14.38
C VAL A 130 4.53 -31.28 15.30
N ARG A 131 3.31 -31.67 14.91
CA ARG A 131 2.49 -32.61 15.70
C ARG A 131 3.16 -33.97 15.87
N GLY A 132 3.74 -34.50 14.80
CA GLY A 132 4.49 -35.76 14.84
C GLY A 132 5.71 -35.68 15.75
N GLY A 133 6.45 -34.57 15.70
CA GLY A 133 7.57 -34.30 16.61
C GLY A 133 7.15 -34.27 18.08
N LEU A 134 6.14 -33.47 18.41
CA LEU A 134 5.61 -33.37 19.78
C LEU A 134 5.07 -34.70 20.30
N THR A 135 4.45 -35.52 19.45
CA THR A 135 3.96 -36.85 19.85
C THR A 135 5.12 -37.74 20.29
N LYS A 136 6.22 -37.76 19.52
CA LYS A 136 7.43 -38.52 19.87
C LYS A 136 8.07 -38.00 21.15
N GLU A 137 8.20 -36.69 21.32
CA GLU A 137 8.75 -36.10 22.54
C GLU A 137 7.92 -36.47 23.78
N ILE A 138 6.59 -36.45 23.67
CA ILE A 138 5.69 -36.89 24.75
C ILE A 138 5.90 -38.38 25.08
N GLU A 139 6.06 -39.23 24.07
CA GLU A 139 6.34 -40.67 24.28
C GLU A 139 7.67 -40.90 25.00
N VAL A 140 8.72 -40.17 24.61
CA VAL A 140 10.03 -40.21 25.27
C VAL A 140 9.92 -39.81 26.73
N VAL A 141 9.33 -38.64 27.02
CA VAL A 141 9.17 -38.16 28.41
C VAL A 141 8.33 -39.12 29.26
N ARG A 142 7.29 -39.73 28.69
CA ARG A 142 6.51 -40.77 29.39
C ARG A 142 7.34 -42.00 29.73
N GLY A 143 8.20 -42.43 28.80
CA GLY A 143 9.14 -43.53 29.02
C GLY A 143 10.11 -43.22 30.15
N GLU A 144 10.76 -42.05 30.10
CA GLU A 144 11.69 -41.58 31.12
C GLU A 144 11.03 -41.50 32.50
N ASN A 145 9.80 -40.96 32.59
CA ASN A 145 9.05 -40.90 33.85
C ASN A 145 8.78 -42.30 34.42
N LYS A 146 8.37 -43.26 33.58
CA LYS A 146 8.12 -44.64 34.03
C LYS A 146 9.40 -45.31 34.53
N ASP A 147 10.52 -45.08 33.85
CA ASP A 147 11.82 -45.61 34.28
C ASP A 147 12.26 -44.99 35.61
N MET A 148 12.05 -43.69 35.80
CA MET A 148 12.31 -43.02 37.08
C MET A 148 11.43 -43.57 38.21
N GLU A 149 10.12 -43.75 37.97
CA GLU A 149 9.21 -44.35 38.96
C GLU A 149 9.70 -45.74 39.40
N LEU A 150 10.12 -46.59 38.44
CA LEU A 150 10.66 -47.92 38.74
C LEU A 150 11.97 -47.86 39.54
N ARG A 151 12.85 -46.91 39.24
CA ARG A 151 14.09 -46.69 40.01
C ARG A 151 13.78 -46.25 41.44
N LEU A 152 12.91 -45.25 41.61
CA LEU A 152 12.49 -44.76 42.92
C LEU A 152 11.82 -45.87 43.75
N GLN A 153 10.98 -46.71 43.14
CA GLN A 153 10.39 -47.87 43.83
C GLN A 153 11.45 -48.85 44.35
N LYS A 154 12.53 -49.08 43.59
CA LYS A 154 13.63 -49.95 44.04
C LYS A 154 14.41 -49.30 45.18
N GLU A 155 14.73 -48.02 45.07
CA GLU A 155 15.43 -47.26 46.11
C GLU A 155 14.61 -47.22 47.42
N ILE A 156 13.30 -46.98 47.34
CA ILE A 156 12.40 -47.01 48.51
C ILE A 156 12.45 -48.39 49.19
N LYS A 157 12.30 -49.49 48.43
CA LYS A 157 12.40 -50.85 49.00
C LYS A 157 13.74 -51.12 49.67
N GLN A 158 14.82 -50.65 49.06
CA GLN A 158 16.16 -50.80 49.65
C GLN A 158 16.26 -50.03 50.97
N VAL A 159 15.77 -48.79 51.02
CA VAL A 159 15.73 -48.00 52.26
C VAL A 159 14.83 -48.65 53.31
N GLU A 160 13.68 -49.21 52.94
CA GLU A 160 12.81 -49.95 53.86
C GLU A 160 13.52 -51.13 54.51
N LEU A 161 14.29 -51.91 53.73
CA LEU A 161 15.10 -53.02 54.24
C LEU A 161 16.19 -52.53 55.19
N GLN A 162 16.93 -51.47 54.82
CA GLN A 162 17.94 -50.86 55.69
C GLN A 162 17.35 -50.36 57.01
N VAL A 163 16.16 -49.74 56.97
CA VAL A 163 15.46 -49.29 58.18
C VAL A 163 15.04 -50.48 59.05
N GLN A 164 14.63 -51.61 58.46
CA GLN A 164 14.32 -52.83 59.21
C GLN A 164 15.56 -53.42 59.88
N GLU A 165 16.68 -53.50 59.17
CA GLU A 165 17.96 -53.97 59.69
C GLU A 165 18.40 -53.14 60.90
N VAL A 166 18.43 -51.80 60.75
CA VAL A 166 18.77 -50.88 61.85
C VAL A 166 17.81 -51.04 63.04
N ARG A 167 16.52 -51.28 62.79
CA ARG A 167 15.56 -51.54 63.90
C ARG A 167 15.91 -52.79 64.68
N VAL A 168 16.35 -53.86 64.02
CA VAL A 168 16.78 -55.11 64.67
C VAL A 168 18.05 -54.85 65.48
N GLU A 169 19.06 -54.21 64.89
CA GLU A 169 20.31 -53.86 65.58
C GLU A 169 20.05 -53.02 66.84
N VAL A 170 19.15 -52.02 66.77
CA VAL A 170 18.76 -51.21 67.93
C VAL A 170 18.03 -52.04 68.99
N GLN A 171 17.22 -53.04 68.60
CA GLN A 171 16.58 -53.94 69.55
C GLN A 171 17.59 -54.84 70.25
N GLU A 172 18.54 -55.41 69.51
CA GLU A 172 19.62 -56.24 70.05
C GLU A 172 20.48 -55.44 71.03
N ALA A 173 20.96 -54.26 70.63
CA ALA A 173 21.72 -53.36 71.50
C ALA A 173 20.94 -53.00 72.78
N ARG A 174 19.62 -52.78 72.70
CA ARG A 174 18.78 -52.54 73.90
C ARG A 174 18.74 -53.75 74.83
N VAL A 175 18.70 -54.97 74.29
CA VAL A 175 18.74 -56.19 75.10
C VAL A 175 20.10 -56.35 75.76
N GLU A 176 21.19 -56.13 75.03
CA GLU A 176 22.55 -56.17 75.57
C GLU A 176 22.79 -55.13 76.67
N ILE A 177 22.29 -53.89 76.48
CA ILE A 177 22.35 -52.85 77.52
C ILE A 177 21.57 -53.30 78.77
N LYS A 178 20.36 -53.84 78.64
CA LYS A 178 19.61 -54.36 79.79
C LYS A 178 20.35 -55.50 80.51
N ALA A 179 20.99 -56.39 79.76
CA ALA A 179 21.75 -57.51 80.32
C ALA A 179 23.00 -57.03 81.06
N THR A 180 23.73 -56.06 80.50
CA THR A 180 24.90 -55.45 81.14
C THR A 180 24.51 -54.61 82.37
N GLU A 181 23.39 -53.87 82.33
CA GLU A 181 22.83 -53.19 83.50
C GLU A 181 22.46 -54.18 84.61
N ALA A 182 21.85 -55.31 84.27
CA ALA A 182 21.51 -56.35 85.24
C ALA A 182 22.77 -56.99 85.86
N SER A 183 23.78 -57.32 85.04
CA SER A 183 25.03 -57.90 85.53
C SER A 183 25.80 -56.92 86.41
N LEU A 184 25.84 -55.63 86.06
CA LEU A 184 26.38 -54.55 86.88
C LEU A 184 25.63 -54.44 88.22
N ARG A 185 24.30 -54.46 88.22
CA ARG A 185 23.50 -54.44 89.46
C ARG A 185 23.80 -55.64 90.35
N THR A 186 23.89 -56.84 89.79
CA THR A 186 24.24 -58.05 90.55
C THR A 186 25.66 -57.98 91.09
N ALA A 187 26.63 -57.52 90.29
CA ALA A 187 28.02 -57.34 90.71
C ALA A 187 28.13 -56.31 91.83
N ILE A 188 27.45 -55.17 91.72
CA ILE A 188 27.40 -54.13 92.76
C ILE A 188 26.74 -54.69 94.01
N HIS A 189 25.58 -55.36 93.93
CA HIS A 189 24.96 -55.98 95.11
C HIS A 189 25.88 -56.96 95.80
N ARG A 190 26.57 -57.83 95.04
CA ARG A 190 27.53 -58.78 95.58
C ARG A 190 28.71 -58.08 96.26
N GLN A 191 29.22 -57.01 95.65
CA GLN A 191 30.29 -56.19 96.21
C GLN A 191 29.84 -55.45 97.48
N THR A 192 28.63 -54.88 97.49
CA THR A 192 28.05 -54.23 98.66
C THR A 192 27.84 -55.22 99.80
N LEU A 193 27.33 -56.43 99.53
CA LEU A 193 27.23 -57.49 100.52
C LEU A 193 28.60 -57.88 101.08
N TRP A 194 29.62 -58.00 100.21
CA TRP A 194 30.99 -58.27 100.64
C TRP A 194 31.59 -57.15 101.50
N LEU A 195 31.40 -55.89 101.10
CA LEU A 195 31.87 -54.73 101.85
C LEU A 195 31.16 -54.61 103.21
N VAL A 196 29.83 -54.72 103.24
CA VAL A 196 29.05 -54.70 104.50
C VAL A 196 29.44 -55.87 105.39
N GLY A 197 29.60 -57.07 104.83
CA GLY A 197 30.09 -58.25 105.55
C GLY A 197 31.49 -58.04 106.12
N ALA A 198 32.42 -57.50 105.33
CA ALA A 198 33.79 -57.20 105.76
C ALA A 198 33.81 -56.12 106.87
N VAL A 199 33.05 -55.03 106.72
CA VAL A 199 32.91 -53.99 107.75
C VAL A 199 32.29 -54.57 109.03
N GLY A 200 31.23 -55.38 108.91
CA GLY A 200 30.60 -56.06 110.04
C GLY A 200 31.55 -57.01 110.78
N ALA A 201 32.39 -57.76 110.05
CA ALA A 201 33.41 -58.61 110.63
C ALA A 201 34.49 -57.80 111.38
N VAL A 202 34.95 -56.68 110.80
CA VAL A 202 35.90 -55.76 111.46
C VAL A 202 35.31 -55.17 112.74
N VAL A 203 34.06 -54.68 112.70
CA VAL A 203 33.37 -54.14 113.90
C VAL A 203 33.16 -55.22 114.96
N GLY A 204 32.74 -56.42 114.57
CA GLY A 204 32.59 -57.56 115.48
C GLY A 204 33.91 -57.95 116.12
N PHE A 205 35.02 -57.92 115.37
CA PHE A 205 36.36 -58.18 115.87
C PHE A 205 36.82 -57.09 116.86
N ILE A 206 36.58 -55.81 116.58
CA ILE A 206 36.86 -54.71 117.52
C ILE A 206 36.08 -54.90 118.83
N ARG A 207 34.78 -55.22 118.75
CA ARG A 207 33.94 -55.45 119.93
C ARG A 207 34.35 -56.70 120.73
N MET A 208 34.87 -57.73 120.06
CA MET A 208 35.45 -58.90 120.70
C MET A 208 36.74 -58.54 121.45
N LEU A 209 37.59 -57.68 120.86
CA LEU A 209 38.78 -57.14 121.52
C LEU A 209 38.42 -56.30 122.76
N GLU A 210 37.37 -55.46 122.69
CA GLU A 210 36.84 -54.73 123.85
C GLU A 210 36.30 -55.64 124.97
N TRP A 211 35.77 -56.82 124.63
CA TRP A 211 35.28 -57.78 125.63
C TRP A 211 36.41 -58.60 126.26
N LEU A 212 37.47 -58.90 125.51
CA LEU A 212 38.63 -59.65 126.00
C LEU A 212 39.61 -58.78 126.80
N PHE A 213 39.55 -57.45 126.61
CA PHE A 213 40.36 -56.45 127.32
C PHE A 213 39.46 -55.33 127.88
N PRO A 214 38.91 -55.47 129.11
CA PRO A 214 38.18 -54.39 129.80
C PRO A 214 39.11 -53.28 130.33
#